data_AF-A0AAD7JQ73-F1
#
_entry.id   AF-A0AAD7JQ73-F1
#
_cell.length_a   1.000
_cell.length_b   1.000
_cell.length_c   1.000
_cell.angle_alpha   90.00
_cell.angle_beta   90.00
_cell.angle_gamma   90.00
#
_symmetry.space_group_name_H-M   'P 1'
#
loop_
_entity.id
_entity.type
_entity.pdbx_description
1 polymer ?
#
loop_
_entity_poly.entity_id
_entity_poly.type
_entity_poly.pdbx_seq_one_letter_code
_entity_poly.pdbx_strand_id
1 'polypeptide(L)'
;GSNTNQTPATPATTATASRKRPSRVPGLTASNAGYLIPEAVRKRFSGPNGWTSHLPLHLLTDKFCSFNNQASAKELNDLFTMDGSSGTIMSVAKELPFEPELSLTFDEWFQAQGRFLELIETYVPEEHELWVVHFNRILHRPNRAKHWPLCLEYDSEIRRRSLTTGIDPSAFHLDVWNELESAHIGNRAIE
;
A
#
# COMPACT_ATOMS: atom_id res chain seq x y z
N GLY A 1 49.66 -60.98 -41.53
CA GLY A 1 48.42 -60.31 -41.93
C GLY A 1 47.81 -59.62 -40.73
N SER A 2 47.53 -58.33 -40.87
CA SER A 2 46.51 -57.51 -40.18
C SER A 2 46.41 -57.61 -38.64
N ASN A 3 46.94 -56.68 -37.85
CA ASN A 3 46.46 -55.30 -37.53
C ASN A 3 45.31 -55.26 -36.50
N THR A 4 45.55 -54.64 -35.33
CA THR A 4 44.76 -53.51 -34.79
C THR A 4 45.36 -52.96 -33.48
N ASN A 5 45.77 -51.69 -33.55
CA ASN A 5 46.00 -50.77 -32.42
C ASN A 5 44.75 -50.60 -31.55
N GLN A 6 44.94 -50.34 -30.26
CA GLN A 6 44.05 -49.47 -29.48
C GLN A 6 44.83 -48.80 -28.33
N THR A 7 45.04 -47.50 -28.48
CA THR A 7 45.57 -46.56 -27.49
C THR A 7 44.46 -46.21 -26.50
N PRO A 8 44.71 -46.09 -25.17
CA PRO A 8 43.69 -45.64 -24.24
C PRO A 8 43.49 -44.12 -24.37
N ALA A 9 42.24 -43.70 -24.53
CA ALA A 9 41.82 -42.31 -24.54
C ALA A 9 41.97 -41.67 -23.14
N THR A 10 42.60 -40.51 -23.10
CA THR A 10 42.66 -39.60 -21.96
C THR A 10 41.25 -39.15 -21.56
N PRO A 11 40.86 -39.15 -20.27
CA PRO A 11 39.59 -38.56 -19.87
C PRO A 11 39.68 -37.04 -20.02
N ALA A 12 38.73 -36.48 -20.76
CA ALA A 12 38.55 -35.05 -20.92
C ALA A 12 38.28 -34.41 -19.56
N THR A 13 39.19 -33.51 -19.16
CA THR A 13 38.98 -32.60 -18.03
C THR A 13 37.83 -31.67 -18.37
N THR A 14 36.65 -31.97 -17.84
CA THR A 14 35.48 -31.09 -17.95
C THR A 14 35.79 -29.80 -17.21
N ALA A 15 36.02 -28.71 -17.94
CA ALA A 15 36.17 -27.38 -17.37
C ALA A 15 34.83 -26.96 -16.74
N THR A 16 34.70 -27.12 -15.42
CA THR A 16 33.59 -26.54 -14.67
C THR A 16 33.73 -25.03 -14.69
N ALA A 17 32.91 -24.37 -15.51
CA ALA A 17 32.73 -22.93 -15.50
C ALA A 17 32.45 -22.47 -14.05
N SER A 18 33.35 -21.69 -13.47
CA SER A 18 33.15 -21.12 -12.14
C SER A 18 31.97 -20.16 -12.20
N ARG A 19 30.86 -20.52 -11.56
CA ARG A 19 29.73 -19.61 -11.41
C ARG A 19 30.20 -18.45 -10.52
N LYS A 20 30.31 -17.25 -11.10
CA LYS A 20 30.63 -16.00 -10.37
C LYS A 20 29.53 -15.56 -9.38
N ARG A 21 28.34 -16.16 -9.47
CA ARG A 21 27.21 -15.83 -8.61
C ARG A 21 27.32 -16.57 -7.26
N PRO A 22 27.21 -15.89 -6.12
CA PRO A 22 27.19 -16.52 -4.80
C PRO A 22 26.07 -17.55 -4.67
N SER A 23 26.32 -18.59 -3.87
CA SER A 23 25.29 -19.55 -3.47
C SER A 23 24.20 -18.85 -2.65
N ARG A 24 22.95 -19.23 -2.90
CA ARG A 24 21.80 -18.71 -2.13
C ARG A 24 21.91 -19.20 -0.68
N VAL A 25 21.70 -18.31 0.28
CA VAL A 25 21.60 -18.65 1.70
C VAL A 25 20.11 -18.63 2.09
N PRO A 26 19.51 -19.77 2.44
CA PRO A 26 18.13 -19.80 2.93
C PRO A 26 17.95 -18.85 4.13
N GLY A 27 16.92 -18.01 4.08
CA GLY A 27 16.60 -17.05 5.14
C GLY A 27 17.44 -15.77 5.17
N LEU A 28 18.46 -15.63 4.30
CA LEU A 28 19.21 -14.37 4.21
C LEU A 28 18.34 -13.29 3.55
N THR A 29 17.88 -12.34 4.34
CA THR A 29 17.13 -11.16 3.89
C THR A 29 18.08 -10.01 3.60
N ALA A 30 17.84 -9.26 2.52
CA ALA A 30 18.45 -7.95 2.37
C ALA A 30 17.86 -7.00 3.42
N SER A 31 18.70 -6.24 4.12
CA SER A 31 18.22 -5.23 5.08
C SER A 31 17.43 -4.15 4.34
N ASN A 32 16.11 -4.10 4.53
CA ASN A 32 15.23 -3.09 3.94
C ASN A 32 14.59 -2.24 5.06
N ALA A 33 15.40 -1.41 5.71
CA ALA A 33 14.92 -0.52 6.78
C ALA A 33 14.44 0.86 6.26
N GLY A 34 14.35 1.04 4.93
CA GLY A 34 14.20 2.38 4.34
C GLY A 34 12.79 3.00 4.42
N TYR A 35 11.73 2.17 4.49
CA TYR A 35 10.35 2.61 4.25
C TYR A 35 9.33 2.03 5.24
N LEU A 36 9.60 2.21 6.54
CA LEU A 36 8.73 1.71 7.60
C LEU A 36 7.51 2.61 7.79
N ILE A 37 6.37 2.01 8.12
CA ILE A 37 5.17 2.76 8.52
C ILE A 37 5.48 3.54 9.81
N PRO A 38 5.24 4.87 9.85
CA PRO A 38 5.48 5.67 11.04
C PRO A 38 4.70 5.16 12.26
N GLU A 39 5.33 5.19 13.44
CA GLU A 39 4.72 4.72 14.68
C GLU A 39 3.41 5.46 15.03
N ALA A 40 3.31 6.75 14.71
CA ALA A 40 2.09 7.52 14.93
C ALA A 40 0.91 7.00 14.12
N VAL A 41 1.15 6.47 12.91
CA VAL A 41 0.12 5.84 12.08
C VAL A 41 -0.27 4.48 12.68
N ARG A 42 0.71 3.66 13.07
CA ARG A 42 0.44 2.36 13.72
C ARG A 42 -0.42 2.50 14.98
N LYS A 43 -0.18 3.52 15.80
CA LYS A 43 -0.95 3.79 17.02
C LYS A 43 -2.44 4.07 16.78
N ARG A 44 -2.85 4.49 15.58
CA ARG A 44 -4.26 4.69 15.21
C ARG A 44 -5.01 3.38 14.97
N PHE A 45 -4.28 2.31 14.70
CA PHE A 45 -4.81 0.97 14.47
C PHE A 45 -4.69 0.10 15.73
N SER A 46 -3.67 0.32 16.57
CA SER A 46 -3.40 -0.50 17.75
C SER A 46 -4.32 -0.24 18.96
N GLY A 47 -5.36 0.57 18.82
CA GLY A 47 -6.30 0.87 19.90
C GLY A 47 -7.20 -0.33 20.23
N PRO A 48 -7.90 -0.32 21.39
CA PRO A 48 -8.80 -1.41 21.78
C PRO A 48 -9.97 -1.63 20.81
N ASN A 49 -10.32 -0.61 20.02
CA ASN A 49 -11.37 -0.64 19.01
C ASN A 49 -10.82 -0.79 17.59
N GLY A 50 -9.52 -1.07 17.42
CA GLY A 50 -8.88 -1.16 16.12
C GLY A 50 -8.86 0.16 15.35
N TRP A 51 -8.98 0.05 14.02
CA TRP A 51 -9.02 1.18 13.09
C TRP A 51 -10.37 1.92 13.14
N THR A 52 -10.39 3.14 13.66
CA THR A 52 -11.63 3.91 13.91
C THR A 52 -11.65 5.32 13.30
N SER A 53 -10.55 5.74 12.67
CA SER A 53 -10.42 7.08 12.07
C SER A 53 -9.87 6.99 10.67
N HIS A 54 -10.38 7.81 9.76
CA HIS A 54 -9.91 7.83 8.38
C HIS A 54 -8.39 8.05 8.34
N LEU A 55 -7.69 7.18 7.60
CA LEU A 55 -6.26 7.29 7.36
C LEU A 55 -6.06 7.65 5.88
N PRO A 56 -5.52 8.85 5.59
CA PRO A 56 -5.19 9.18 4.23
C PRO A 56 -4.02 8.35 3.69
N LEU A 57 -4.13 7.85 2.46
CA LEU A 57 -3.11 6.97 1.86
C LEU A 57 -1.81 7.69 1.53
N HIS A 58 -1.83 9.02 1.35
CA HIS A 58 -0.60 9.77 1.10
C HIS A 58 0.44 9.61 2.24
N LEU A 59 -0.04 9.36 3.47
CA LEU A 59 0.77 9.08 4.66
C LEU A 59 1.43 7.70 4.65
N LEU A 60 1.07 6.84 3.70
CA LEU A 60 1.61 5.49 3.51
C LEU A 60 2.46 5.37 2.23
N THR A 61 2.70 6.47 1.51
CA THR A 61 3.56 6.47 0.32
C THR A 61 5.03 6.29 0.70
N ASP A 62 5.87 5.84 -0.24
CA ASP A 62 7.32 5.75 -0.01
C ASP A 62 7.93 7.08 0.39
N LYS A 63 7.45 8.18 -0.23
CA LYS A 63 7.86 9.54 0.09
C LYS A 63 7.65 9.86 1.57
N PHE A 64 6.53 9.41 2.14
CA PHE A 64 6.17 9.69 3.52
C PHE A 64 6.83 8.73 4.51
N CYS A 65 6.88 7.45 4.18
CA CYS A 65 7.47 6.38 4.99
C CYS A 65 9.00 6.34 4.94
N SER A 66 9.64 7.13 4.08
CA SER A 66 11.10 7.19 3.99
C SER A 66 11.72 7.65 5.30
N PHE A 67 12.72 6.90 5.79
CA PHE A 67 13.44 7.19 7.04
C PHE A 67 14.05 8.61 7.12
N ASN A 68 14.32 9.25 5.98
CA ASN A 68 14.94 10.57 5.91
C ASN A 68 13.93 11.73 5.90
N ASN A 69 12.64 11.46 5.96
CA ASN A 69 11.62 12.50 5.84
C ASN A 69 11.31 13.13 7.22
N GLN A 70 12.04 14.17 7.61
CA GLN A 70 11.71 14.94 8.82
C GLN A 70 10.40 15.74 8.69
N ALA A 71 9.97 16.04 7.46
CA ALA A 71 8.71 16.75 7.22
C ALA A 71 7.50 15.87 7.52
N SER A 72 7.57 14.55 7.26
CA SER A 72 6.50 13.63 7.64
C SER A 72 6.32 13.57 9.16
N ALA A 73 7.39 13.60 9.96
CA ALA A 73 7.27 13.64 11.42
C ALA A 73 6.56 14.92 11.92
N LYS A 74 6.83 16.07 11.30
CA LYS A 74 6.14 17.33 11.62
C LYS A 74 4.67 17.30 11.18
N GLU A 75 4.42 16.85 9.96
CA GLU A 75 3.06 16.70 9.42
C GLU A 75 2.24 15.77 10.29
N LEU A 76 2.77 14.60 10.70
CA LEU A 76 2.12 13.70 11.66
C LEU A 76 1.88 14.37 13.01
N ASN A 77 2.83 15.15 13.55
CA ASN A 77 2.62 15.85 14.83
C ASN A 77 1.54 16.94 14.71
N ASP A 78 1.52 17.70 13.63
CA ASP A 78 0.51 18.72 13.36
C ASP A 78 -0.87 18.07 13.12
N LEU A 79 -0.90 16.89 12.51
CA LEU A 79 -2.10 16.05 12.35
C LEU A 79 -2.61 15.42 13.65
N PHE A 80 -1.71 15.05 14.56
CA PHE A 80 -1.99 14.13 15.67
C PHE A 80 -1.75 14.76 17.05
N THR A 81 -1.85 16.09 17.17
CA THR A 81 -1.69 16.79 18.45
C THR A 81 -2.57 16.18 19.54
N MET A 82 -1.91 15.62 20.57
CA MET A 82 -2.52 15.09 21.78
C MET A 82 -2.97 16.25 22.68
N ASP A 83 -4.22 16.24 23.14
CA ASP A 83 -4.62 17.06 24.28
C ASP A 83 -4.03 16.44 25.57
N GLY A 84 -3.12 17.17 26.20
CA GLY A 84 -2.44 16.75 27.43
C GLY A 84 -3.34 16.71 28.68
N SER A 85 -4.63 17.03 28.58
CA SER A 85 -5.52 17.15 29.74
C SER A 85 -6.48 15.97 29.99
N SER A 86 -6.71 15.07 29.02
CA SER A 86 -7.69 13.97 29.20
C SER A 86 -7.18 12.55 28.96
N GLY A 87 -5.92 12.35 28.57
CA GLY A 87 -5.39 11.00 28.24
C GLY A 87 -6.15 10.28 27.12
N THR A 88 -7.06 10.99 26.45
CA THR A 88 -7.92 10.47 25.37
C THR A 88 -7.47 11.11 24.07
N ILE A 89 -7.19 10.27 23.05
CA ILE A 89 -6.85 10.74 21.70
C ILE A 89 -8.13 11.31 21.10
N MET A 90 -8.41 12.58 21.32
CA MET A 90 -9.35 13.30 20.47
C MET A 90 -8.59 13.72 19.22
N SER A 91 -9.06 13.25 18.06
CA SER A 91 -8.67 13.82 16.78
C SER A 91 -9.07 15.28 16.82
N VAL A 92 -8.13 16.21 17.06
CA VAL A 92 -8.35 17.59 16.70
C VAL A 92 -8.50 17.56 15.19
N ALA A 93 -9.75 17.55 14.75
CA ALA A 93 -10.16 17.53 13.37
C ALA A 93 -9.75 18.87 12.73
N LYS A 94 -8.47 19.02 12.44
CA LYS A 94 -8.15 19.55 11.13
C LYS A 94 -8.46 18.39 10.20
N GLU A 95 -9.65 18.40 9.61
CA GLU A 95 -9.95 17.54 8.48
C GLU A 95 -8.74 17.61 7.55
N LEU A 96 -8.13 16.45 7.32
CA LEU A 96 -6.96 16.36 6.48
C LEU A 96 -7.32 16.96 5.13
N PRO A 97 -6.49 17.84 4.55
CA PRO A 97 -6.74 18.26 3.18
C PRO A 97 -6.82 16.98 2.35
N PHE A 98 -7.95 16.83 1.67
CA PHE A 98 -8.32 15.66 0.88
C PHE A 98 -7.58 15.66 -0.45
N GLU A 99 -7.16 16.85 -0.88
CA GLU A 99 -6.51 17.15 -2.14
C GLU A 99 -5.22 16.35 -2.41
N PRO A 100 -4.29 16.14 -1.44
CA PRO A 100 -3.09 15.35 -1.68
C PRO A 100 -3.39 13.89 -2.01
N GLU A 101 -4.45 13.31 -1.43
CA GLU A 101 -4.83 11.93 -1.66
C GLU A 101 -5.44 11.71 -3.05
N LEU A 102 -6.28 12.64 -3.49
CA LEU A 102 -6.86 12.60 -4.83
C LEU A 102 -5.84 12.83 -5.94
N SER A 103 -4.65 13.34 -5.60
CA SER A 103 -3.55 13.59 -6.53
C SER A 103 -2.54 12.45 -6.64
N LEU A 104 -2.72 11.35 -5.89
CA LEU A 104 -1.80 10.22 -5.91
C LEU A 104 -1.67 9.65 -7.33
N THR A 105 -0.45 9.30 -7.71
CA THR A 105 -0.24 8.45 -8.90
C THR A 105 -0.65 7.01 -8.60
N PHE A 106 -0.81 6.20 -9.66
CA PHE A 106 -1.07 4.76 -9.49
C PHE A 106 0.01 4.08 -8.66
N ASP A 107 1.28 4.40 -8.89
CA ASP A 107 2.39 3.78 -8.18
C ASP A 107 2.40 4.17 -6.69
N GLU A 108 2.12 5.44 -6.37
CA GLU A 108 2.01 5.91 -4.99
C GLU A 108 0.83 5.27 -4.26
N TRP A 109 -0.33 5.16 -4.92
CA TRP A 109 -1.48 4.44 -4.37
C TRP A 109 -1.19 2.96 -4.16
N PHE A 110 -0.53 2.29 -5.11
CA PHE A 110 -0.22 0.87 -5.01
C PHE A 110 0.73 0.58 -3.84
N GLN A 111 1.76 1.43 -3.66
CA GLN A 111 2.66 1.37 -2.50
C GLN A 111 1.90 1.59 -1.18
N ALA A 112 1.09 2.65 -1.13
CA ALA A 112 0.31 3.01 0.06
C ALA A 112 -0.69 1.92 0.43
N GLN A 113 -1.36 1.32 -0.55
CA GLN A 113 -2.30 0.22 -0.35
C GLN A 113 -1.63 -1.03 0.20
N GLY A 114 -0.42 -1.37 -0.27
CA GLY A 114 0.34 -2.47 0.31
C GLY A 114 0.57 -2.31 1.81
N ARG A 115 0.99 -1.11 2.24
CA ARG A 115 1.16 -0.78 3.67
C ARG A 115 -0.15 -0.69 4.43
N PHE A 116 -1.22 -0.25 3.77
CA PHE A 116 -2.55 -0.21 4.37
C PHE A 116 -3.04 -1.63 4.67
N LEU A 117 -2.90 -2.56 3.72
CA LEU A 117 -3.25 -3.97 3.94
C LEU A 117 -2.41 -4.60 5.05
N GLU A 118 -1.11 -4.27 5.14
CA GLU A 118 -0.25 -4.71 6.26
C GLU A 118 -0.79 -4.22 7.62
N LEU A 119 -1.29 -2.97 7.70
CA LEU A 119 -1.92 -2.45 8.92
C LEU A 119 -3.22 -3.19 9.25
N ILE A 120 -4.07 -3.46 8.26
CA ILE A 120 -5.31 -4.19 8.47
C ILE A 120 -5.01 -5.63 8.92
N GLU A 121 -4.11 -6.34 8.25
CA GLU A 121 -3.70 -7.71 8.62
C GLU A 121 -3.17 -7.76 10.05
N THR A 122 -2.41 -6.75 10.47
CA THR A 122 -1.79 -6.71 11.80
C THR A 122 -2.78 -6.38 12.91
N TYR A 123 -3.69 -5.42 12.69
CA TYR A 123 -4.46 -4.80 13.77
C TYR A 123 -5.96 -5.08 13.71
N VAL A 124 -6.50 -5.43 12.54
CA VAL A 124 -7.92 -5.73 12.31
C VAL A 124 -8.03 -6.93 11.33
N PRO A 125 -7.41 -8.08 11.65
CA PRO A 125 -7.23 -9.19 10.71
C PRO A 125 -8.55 -9.73 10.13
N GLU A 126 -9.65 -9.63 10.87
CA GLU A 126 -10.98 -10.03 10.44
C GLU A 126 -11.49 -9.26 9.20
N GLU A 127 -11.01 -8.03 8.99
CA GLU A 127 -11.37 -7.18 7.85
C GLU A 127 -10.43 -7.39 6.64
N HIS A 128 -9.28 -8.07 6.82
CA HIS A 128 -8.20 -8.11 5.83
C HIS A 128 -8.66 -8.61 4.46
N GLU A 129 -9.37 -9.74 4.41
CA GLU A 129 -9.84 -10.32 3.15
C GLU A 129 -10.81 -9.39 2.42
N LEU A 130 -11.64 -8.64 3.15
CA LEU A 130 -12.59 -7.69 2.56
C LEU A 130 -11.83 -6.55 1.83
N TRP A 131 -10.77 -6.06 2.46
CA TRP A 131 -9.90 -5.02 1.89
C TRP A 131 -9.03 -5.55 0.73
N VAL A 132 -8.59 -6.80 0.77
CA VAL A 132 -7.90 -7.45 -0.35
C VAL A 132 -8.81 -7.54 -1.58
N VAL A 133 -10.09 -7.87 -1.40
CA VAL A 133 -11.08 -7.89 -2.50
C VAL A 133 -11.28 -6.48 -3.08
N HIS A 134 -11.44 -5.46 -2.22
CA HIS A 134 -11.56 -4.06 -2.64
C HIS A 134 -10.34 -3.58 -3.42
N PHE A 135 -9.13 -3.83 -2.90
CA PHE A 135 -7.87 -3.52 -3.57
C PHE A 135 -7.80 -4.15 -4.96
N ASN A 136 -8.08 -5.45 -5.06
CA ASN A 136 -8.05 -6.17 -6.33
C ASN A 136 -9.08 -5.64 -7.33
N ARG A 137 -10.25 -5.18 -6.88
CA ARG A 137 -11.25 -4.56 -7.76
C ARG A 137 -10.71 -3.29 -8.41
N ILE A 138 -10.09 -2.41 -7.64
CA ILE A 138 -9.52 -1.16 -8.18
C ILE A 138 -8.32 -1.49 -9.08
N LEU A 139 -7.44 -2.39 -8.62
CA LEU A 139 -6.26 -2.82 -9.36
C LEU A 139 -6.63 -3.37 -10.74
N HIS A 140 -7.64 -4.22 -10.84
CA HIS A 140 -8.02 -4.87 -12.10
C HIS A 140 -9.13 -4.14 -12.87
N ARG A 141 -9.48 -2.91 -12.48
CA ARG A 141 -10.57 -2.18 -13.11
C ARG A 141 -10.30 -1.92 -14.61
N PRO A 142 -11.25 -2.20 -15.51
CA PRO A 142 -11.14 -1.82 -16.91
C PRO A 142 -10.96 -0.30 -17.05
N ASN A 143 -10.09 0.12 -17.97
CA ASN A 143 -9.80 1.53 -18.22
C ASN A 143 -9.33 2.32 -16.97
N ARG A 144 -8.80 1.65 -15.93
CA ARG A 144 -8.30 2.29 -14.69
C ARG A 144 -7.44 3.51 -14.94
N ALA A 145 -6.51 3.43 -15.90
CA ALA A 145 -5.62 4.53 -16.24
C ALA A 145 -6.38 5.78 -16.75
N LYS A 146 -7.46 5.59 -17.51
CA LYS A 146 -8.30 6.69 -18.02
C LYS A 146 -9.17 7.31 -16.92
N HIS A 147 -9.59 6.51 -15.95
CA HIS A 147 -10.49 6.91 -14.87
C HIS A 147 -9.78 6.96 -13.52
N TRP A 148 -8.47 7.24 -13.52
CA TRP A 148 -7.66 7.12 -12.31
C TRP A 148 -8.11 8.04 -11.17
N PRO A 149 -8.42 9.34 -11.41
CA PRO A 149 -8.95 10.20 -10.35
C PRO A 149 -10.23 9.66 -9.71
N LEU A 150 -11.17 9.16 -10.53
CA LEU A 150 -12.41 8.56 -10.06
C LEU A 150 -12.17 7.26 -9.28
N CYS A 151 -11.16 6.46 -9.65
CA CYS A 151 -10.76 5.29 -8.89
C CYS A 151 -10.24 5.64 -7.50
N LEU A 152 -9.43 6.70 -7.39
CA LEU A 152 -8.92 7.21 -6.11
C LEU A 152 -10.02 7.76 -5.22
N GLU A 153 -10.92 8.56 -5.80
CA GLU A 153 -12.03 9.13 -5.04
C GLU A 153 -12.96 8.02 -4.52
N TYR A 154 -13.26 7.02 -5.35
CA TYR A 154 -14.01 5.84 -4.91
C TYR A 154 -13.29 5.09 -3.78
N ASP A 155 -11.97 4.84 -3.91
CA ASP A 155 -11.19 4.20 -2.85
C ASP A 155 -11.28 4.94 -1.51
N SER A 156 -11.07 6.26 -1.55
CA SER A 156 -11.10 7.12 -0.36
C SER A 156 -12.48 7.13 0.29
N GLU A 157 -13.52 7.24 -0.53
CA GLU A 157 -14.90 7.28 -0.05
C GLU A 157 -15.33 5.96 0.58
N ILE A 158 -14.93 4.81 0.01
CA ILE A 158 -15.18 3.51 0.65
C ILE A 158 -14.46 3.40 2.00
N ARG A 159 -13.18 3.79 2.09
CA ARG A 159 -12.43 3.84 3.37
C ARG A 159 -13.05 4.76 4.40
N ARG A 160 -13.71 5.84 3.99
CA ARG A 160 -14.39 6.77 4.89
C ARG A 160 -15.75 6.23 5.36
N ARG A 161 -16.55 5.69 4.42
CA ARG A 161 -17.88 5.14 4.72
C ARG A 161 -17.79 3.87 5.55
N SER A 162 -16.76 3.03 5.38
CA SER A 162 -16.58 1.81 6.19
C SER A 162 -16.48 2.12 7.69
N LEU A 163 -15.87 3.25 8.05
CA LEU A 163 -15.70 3.67 9.45
C LEU A 163 -16.96 4.28 10.08
N THR A 164 -17.93 4.72 9.28
CA THR A 164 -19.10 5.50 9.75
C THR A 164 -20.43 4.79 9.54
N THR A 165 -20.53 3.95 8.51
CA THR A 165 -21.78 3.30 8.08
C THR A 165 -21.69 1.78 8.05
N GLY A 166 -20.50 1.20 8.27
CA GLY A 166 -20.32 -0.25 8.29
C GLY A 166 -20.53 -0.91 6.92
N ILE A 167 -20.30 -0.18 5.83
CA ILE A 167 -20.38 -0.78 4.48
C ILE A 167 -19.31 -1.86 4.31
N ASP A 168 -19.66 -2.93 3.61
CA ASP A 168 -18.72 -4.00 3.24
C ASP A 168 -17.83 -3.53 2.08
N PRO A 169 -16.51 -3.31 2.28
CA PRO A 169 -15.62 -2.86 1.21
C PRO A 169 -15.44 -3.92 0.12
N SER A 170 -15.66 -5.21 0.44
CA SER A 170 -15.60 -6.30 -0.52
C SER A 170 -16.74 -6.26 -1.53
N ALA A 171 -17.79 -5.47 -1.32
CA ALA A 171 -18.87 -5.22 -2.28
C ALA A 171 -18.56 -4.03 -3.19
N PHE A 172 -19.03 -4.07 -4.44
CA PHE A 172 -18.95 -2.90 -5.32
C PHE A 172 -20.16 -2.00 -5.08
N HIS A 173 -19.92 -0.80 -4.58
CA HIS A 173 -20.97 0.17 -4.27
C HIS A 173 -21.26 1.03 -5.50
N LEU A 174 -22.11 0.49 -6.38
CA LEU A 174 -22.44 1.13 -7.66
C LEU A 174 -23.02 2.55 -7.47
N ASP A 175 -23.83 2.77 -6.44
CA ASP A 175 -24.42 4.09 -6.17
C ASP A 175 -23.36 5.13 -5.81
N VAL A 176 -22.38 4.73 -4.98
CA VAL A 176 -21.22 5.58 -4.64
C VAL A 176 -20.43 5.90 -5.90
N TRP A 177 -20.18 4.89 -6.74
CA TRP A 177 -19.47 5.11 -7.99
C TRP A 177 -20.19 6.10 -8.92
N ASN A 178 -21.49 5.92 -9.11
CA ASN A 178 -22.29 6.75 -10.01
C ASN A 178 -22.41 8.19 -9.49
N GLU A 179 -22.50 8.38 -8.17
CA GLU A 179 -22.48 9.68 -7.51
C GLU A 179 -21.19 10.44 -7.85
N LEU A 180 -20.04 9.80 -7.63
CA LEU A 180 -18.71 10.37 -7.90
C LEU A 180 -18.47 10.61 -9.40
N GLU A 181 -18.90 9.70 -10.25
CA GLU A 181 -18.78 9.82 -11.71
C GLU A 181 -19.59 11.00 -12.23
N SER A 182 -20.80 11.21 -11.71
CA SER A 182 -21.67 12.33 -12.06
C SER A 182 -21.03 13.66 -11.67
N ALA A 183 -20.42 13.75 -10.48
CA ALA A 183 -19.69 14.95 -10.05
C ALA A 183 -18.50 15.25 -10.98
N HIS A 184 -17.74 14.22 -11.37
CA HIS A 184 -16.63 14.33 -12.32
C HIS A 184 -17.07 14.82 -13.71
N ILE A 185 -18.19 14.31 -14.23
CA ILE A 185 -18.73 14.75 -15.53
C ILE A 185 -19.23 16.20 -15.44
N GLY A 186 -19.93 16.55 -14.35
CA GLY A 186 -20.43 17.90 -14.12
C GLY A 186 -19.32 18.96 -14.07
N ASN A 187 -18.21 18.66 -13.37
CA ASN A 187 -17.07 19.57 -13.26
C ASN A 187 -16.36 19.78 -14.61
N ARG A 188 -16.31 18.75 -15.48
CA ARG A 188 -15.71 18.84 -16.82
C ARG A 188 -16.59 19.57 -17.85
N ALA A 189 -17.85 19.83 -17.55
CA ALA A 189 -18.75 20.58 -18.42
C ALA A 189 -18.70 22.10 -18.17
N ILE A 190 -17.99 22.54 -17.12
CA ILE A 190 -17.89 23.93 -16.68
C ILE A 190 -16.51 24.54 -17.01
N GLU A 191 -15.53 23.71 -17.36
CA GLU A 191 -14.20 24.11 -17.90
C GLU A 191 -14.21 24.27 -19.43
#